data_AF-Q0S4R6-F1
#
_entry.id   AF-Q0S4R6-F1
#
_cell.length_a   1.000
_cell.length_b   1.000
_cell.length_c   1.000
_cell.angle_alpha   90.00
_cell.angle_beta   90.00
_cell.angle_gamma   90.00
#
_symmetry.space_group_name_H-M   'P 1'
#
loop_
_entity.id
_entity.type
_entity.pdbx_description
1 polymer ?
#
loop_
_entity_poly.entity_id
_entity_poly.type
_entity_poly.pdbx_seq_one_letter_code
_entity_poly.pdbx_strand_id
1 'polypeptide(L)' 'MGLEREQGTVGVVCIATVVPYRIPATDTLSVSMPAEVASYPGELERIAGVLTKHASAWARELRAEGVR' A
#
# COMPACT_ATOMS: atom_id res chain seq x y z
N MET A 1 6.52 -3.20 -3.03
CA MET A 1 6.17 -1.93 -2.38
C MET A 1 6.58 -0.81 -3.33
N GLY A 2 5.72 0.18 -3.53
CA GLY A 2 5.99 1.38 -4.31
C GLY A 2 5.90 2.61 -3.41
N LEU A 3 6.74 3.60 -3.67
CA LEU A 3 6.77 4.86 -2.94
C LEU A 3 6.89 6.01 -3.95
N GLU A 4 5.95 6.93 -3.85
CA GLU A 4 5.82 8.13 -4.67
C GLU A 4 5.87 9.32 -3.70
N ARG A 5 6.63 10.34 -4.07
CA ARG A 5 6.86 11.58 -3.34
C ARG A 5 6.66 12.75 -4.28
N GLU A 6 5.50 13.39 -4.17
CA GLU A 6 5.19 14.67 -4.81
C GLU A 6 5.33 14.70 -6.35
N GLN A 7 5.37 13.54 -7.01
CA GLN A 7 5.37 13.46 -8.48
C GLN A 7 3.98 13.74 -9.06
N GLY A 8 2.90 13.40 -8.33
CA GLY A 8 1.53 13.71 -8.73
C GLY A 8 0.98 15.00 -8.12
N THR A 9 1.27 15.25 -6.84
CA THR A 9 0.74 16.41 -6.10
C THR A 9 1.75 16.89 -5.06
N VAL A 10 2.12 18.16 -5.14
CA VAL A 10 3.02 18.80 -4.15
C VAL A 10 2.42 18.68 -2.75
N GLY A 11 3.25 18.34 -1.77
CA GLY A 11 2.88 18.09 -0.39
C GLY A 11 2.30 16.70 -0.11
N VAL A 12 2.22 15.81 -1.11
CA VAL A 12 1.66 14.46 -0.95
C VAL A 12 2.71 13.38 -1.20
N VAL A 13 2.71 12.38 -0.33
CA VAL A 13 3.48 11.14 -0.48
C VAL A 13 2.49 9.99 -0.55
N CYS A 14 2.74 9.04 -1.45
CA CYS A 14 1.94 7.84 -1.59
C CYS A 14 2.81 6.59 -1.40
N ILE A 15 2.37 5.68 -0.53
CA ILE A 15 2.97 4.36 -0.37
C ILE A 15 1.95 3.29 -0.75
N ALA A 16 2.38 2.30 -1.51
CA ALA A 16 1.51 1.28 -2.06
C ALA A 16 2.12 -0.12 -1.99
N THR A 17 1.27 -1.12 -1.72
CA THR A 17 1.65 -2.54 -1.80
C THR A 17 0.71 -3.29 -2.74
N VAL A 18 1.20 -4.36 -3.36
CA VAL A 18 0.36 -5.23 -4.19
C VAL A 18 -0.57 -6.05 -3.29
N VAL A 19 -1.76 -6.37 -3.80
CA VAL A 19 -2.68 -7.33 -3.17
C VAL A 19 -2.42 -8.69 -3.83
N PRO A 20 -1.73 -9.64 -3.16
CA PRO A 20 -1.11 -10.77 -3.85
C PRO A 20 -2.06 -11.93 -4.16
N TYR A 21 -3.35 -11.68 -4.43
CA TYR A 21 -4.33 -12.77 -4.60
C TYR A 21 -4.19 -13.56 -5.91
N ARG A 22 -3.53 -12.98 -6.92
CA ARG A 22 -3.30 -13.58 -8.24
C ARG A 22 -1.93 -13.25 -8.84
N ILE A 23 -1.58 -13.94 -9.93
CA ILE A 23 -0.33 -13.73 -10.68
C ILE A 23 -0.67 -13.55 -12.18
N PRO A 24 -0.26 -12.44 -12.82
CA PRO A 24 0.41 -11.28 -12.21
C PRO A 24 -0.53 -10.52 -11.26
N ALA A 25 0.00 -9.98 -10.17
CA ALA A 25 -0.78 -9.12 -9.29
C ALA A 25 -1.11 -7.82 -10.03
N THR A 26 -2.40 -7.50 -10.15
CA THR A 26 -2.88 -6.30 -10.85
C THR A 26 -3.35 -5.21 -9.89
N ASP A 27 -3.73 -5.59 -8.68
CA ASP A 27 -4.40 -4.70 -7.74
C ASP A 27 -3.43 -4.29 -6.65
N THR A 28 -3.60 -3.06 -6.17
CA THR A 28 -2.75 -2.46 -5.14
C THR A 28 -3.60 -1.80 -4.07
N LEU A 29 -3.07 -1.77 -2.86
CA LEU A 29 -3.58 -0.99 -1.75
C LEU A 29 -2.58 0.13 -1.48
N SER A 30 -3.04 1.38 -1.49
CA SER A 30 -2.21 2.55 -1.30
C SER A 30 -2.76 3.48 -0.22
N VAL A 31 -1.86 4.27 0.36
CA VAL A 31 -2.18 5.37 1.27
C VAL A 31 -1.48 6.62 0.76
N SER A 32 -2.26 7.66 0.49
CA SER A 32 -1.78 9.02 0.28
C SER A 32 -1.81 9.77 1.60
N MET A 33 -0.76 10.51 1.89
CA MET A 33 -0.59 11.24 3.14
C MET A 33 0.19 12.54 2.89
N PRO A 34 0.04 13.55 3.78
CA PRO A 34 0.89 14.72 3.73
C PRO A 34 2.37 14.35 3.85
N ALA A 35 3.24 15.04 3.11
CA ALA A 35 4.69 14.85 3.17
C ALA A 35 5.24 15.06 4.58
N GLU A 36 4.63 15.95 5.37
CA GLU A 36 4.96 16.16 6.78
C GLU A 36 4.78 14.88 7.61
N VAL A 37 3.68 14.13 7.40
CA VAL A 37 3.45 12.86 8.08
C VAL A 37 4.51 11.83 7.68
N ALA A 38 4.79 11.72 6.38
CA ALA A 38 5.79 10.79 5.86
C ALA A 38 7.24 11.11 6.31
N SER A 39 7.47 12.31 6.87
CA SER A 39 8.78 12.74 7.35
C SER A 39 9.12 12.25 8.76
N TYR A 40 8.14 11.81 9.54
CA TYR A 40 8.38 11.29 10.89
C TYR A 40 9.25 10.02 10.83
N PRO A 41 10.29 9.90 11.68
CA PRO A 41 11.17 8.73 11.67
C PRO A 41 10.39 7.43 11.89
N GLY A 42 10.59 6.45 10.99
CA GLY A 42 9.95 5.13 11.08
C GLY A 42 8.49 5.09 10.60
N GLU A 43 7.92 6.22 10.20
CA GLU A 43 6.48 6.30 9.89
C GLU A 43 6.15 5.57 8.58
N LEU A 44 7.02 5.66 7.58
CA LEU A 44 6.84 4.92 6.33
C LEU A 44 6.91 3.41 6.55
N GLU A 45 7.83 2.94 7.40
CA GLU A 45 7.94 1.54 7.78
C GLU A 45 6.70 1.05 8.53
N ARG A 46 6.19 1.88 9.45
CA ARG A 46 4.95 1.61 10.19
C ARG A 46 3.76 1.46 9.24
N ILE A 47 3.59 2.42 8.34
CA ILE A 47 2.49 2.42 7.35
C ILE A 47 2.64 1.25 6.37
N ALA A 48 3.86 0.97 5.90
CA ALA A 48 4.15 -0.19 5.07
C ALA A 48 3.74 -1.51 5.74
N GLY A 49 4.01 -1.65 7.04
CA GLY A 49 3.62 -2.81 7.83
C GLY A 49 2.10 -2.98 7.92
N VAL A 50 1.38 -1.88 8.19
CA VAL A 50 -0.09 -1.86 8.19
C VAL A 50 -0.64 -2.26 6.83
N LEU A 51 -0.20 -1.60 5.76
CA LEU A 51 -0.62 -1.90 4.38
C LEU A 51 -0.39 -3.38 4.02
N THR A 52 0.78 -3.93 4.34
CA THR A 52 1.12 -5.32 4.03
C THR A 52 0.22 -6.31 4.77
N LYS A 53 -0.07 -6.05 6.05
CA LYS A 53 -0.99 -6.87 6.85
C LYS A 53 -2.38 -6.88 6.23
N HIS A 54 -2.91 -5.71 5.88
CA HIS A 54 -4.26 -5.60 5.33
C HIS A 54 -4.36 -6.14 3.91
N ALA A 55 -3.38 -5.89 3.04
CA ALA A 55 -3.34 -6.46 1.69
C ALA A 55 -3.27 -8.00 1.74
N SER A 56 -2.53 -8.57 2.69
CA SER A 56 -2.44 -10.02 2.86
C SER A 56 -3.73 -10.63 3.39
N ALA A 57 -4.39 -9.96 4.34
CA ALA A 57 -5.70 -10.38 4.83
C ALA A 57 -6.76 -10.35 3.72
N TRP A 58 -6.82 -9.24 2.98
CA TRP A 58 -7.76 -9.09 1.86
C TRP A 58 -7.49 -10.11 0.76
N ALA A 59 -6.23 -10.38 0.42
CA ALA A 59 -5.89 -11.43 -0.54
C ALA A 59 -6.34 -12.83 -0.10
N ARG A 60 -6.44 -13.11 1.21
CA ARG A 60 -6.99 -14.39 1.69
C ARG A 60 -8.51 -14.45 1.49
N GLU A 61 -9.21 -13.36 1.76
CA GLU A 61 -10.65 -13.24 1.55
C GLU A 61 -11.02 -13.39 0.07
N LEU A 62 -10.35 -12.64 -0.82
CA LEU A 62 -10.55 -12.74 -2.28
C LEU A 62 -10.39 -14.18 -2.80
N ARG A 63 -9.35 -14.89 -2.34
CA ARG A 63 -9.14 -16.29 -2.73
C ARG A 63 -10.22 -17.22 -2.18
N ALA A 64 -10.68 -17.00 -0.95
CA ALA A 64 -11.76 -17.77 -0.34
C ALA A 64 -13.09 -17.60 -1.10
N GLU A 65 -13.31 -16.43 -1.68
CA GLU A 65 -14.45 -16.13 -2.56
C GLU A 65 -14.27 -16.62 -4.00
N GLY A 66 -13.11 -17.19 -4.34
CA GLY A 66 -12.80 -17.73 -5.67
C GLY A 66 -12.30 -16.69 -6.69
N VAL A 67 -11.98 -15.47 -6.25
CA VAL A 67 -11.40 -14.40 -7.08
C VAL A 67 -9.94 -14.73 -7.41
N ARG A 68 -9.56 -14.67 -8.69
CA ARG A 68 -8.24 -15.07 -9.23
C ARG A 68 -7.76 -14.21 -10.39
#